data_AF-A0A8E7AVP4-F1
#
_entry.id   AF-A0A8E7AVP4-F1
#
_cell.length_a   1.000
_cell.length_b   1.000
_cell.length_c   1.000
_cell.angle_alpha   90.00
_cell.angle_beta   90.00
_cell.angle_gamma   90.00
#
_symmetry.space_group_name_H-M   'P 1'
#
loop_
_entity.id
_entity.type
_entity.pdbx_description
1 polymer ?
#
loop_
_entity_poly.entity_id
_entity_poly.type
_entity_poly.pdbx_seq_one_letter_code
_entity_poly.pdbx_strand_id
1 'polypeptide(L)'
;MRKFDPYHLLVSTYTEQNPHRLEAFFDAVFAIVMTILVLGLNLPDNSQFLLPGEILEEMLPQFIHFALAFFILAAFWSAHHRLFVLVKKVDNILIRLTFILLYITCLLPFTSSLAGDNYTQESAMLLFHLNMFFLGLLFLSQWIYINKARLSVPVTQTLYRFIFFKSCIVPLVSLIAIGVLFFSPSWSSAGYLFIFLFEAIILLFKPTDLQTDANGLPSKINSISLMIGIHPDIDAVLHQVSEEMEISKEKLVEKILLRWSSENRVNTGKETQLCNLKVQELNKIG
;
A
#
# COMPACT_ATOMS: atom_id res chain seq x y z
N MET A 1 -46.61 -2.09 -10.69
CA MET A 1 -45.61 -1.06 -11.07
C MET A 1 -44.81 -0.71 -9.81
N ARG A 2 -43.52 -1.10 -9.74
CA ARG A 2 -42.63 -0.68 -8.64
C ARG A 2 -42.38 0.82 -8.79
N LYS A 3 -42.64 1.61 -7.72
CA LYS A 3 -42.27 3.03 -7.66
C LYS A 3 -40.78 3.15 -7.97
N PHE A 4 -40.45 3.90 -9.02
CA PHE A 4 -39.09 4.28 -9.34
C PHE A 4 -38.64 5.25 -8.25
N ASP A 5 -37.75 4.79 -7.37
CA ASP A 5 -37.17 5.61 -6.31
C ASP A 5 -35.80 6.14 -6.79
N PRO A 6 -35.72 7.40 -7.26
CA PRO A 6 -34.48 7.98 -7.76
C PRO A 6 -33.39 8.08 -6.69
N TYR A 7 -33.74 8.06 -5.40
CA TYR A 7 -32.75 8.09 -4.32
C TYR A 7 -31.95 6.78 -4.25
N HIS A 8 -32.54 5.64 -4.61
CA HIS A 8 -31.83 4.36 -4.58
C HIS A 8 -30.76 4.27 -5.68
N LEU A 9 -30.98 4.93 -6.82
CA LEU A 9 -30.01 5.03 -7.92
C LEU A 9 -28.88 6.01 -7.61
N LEU A 10 -29.19 7.14 -6.95
CA LEU A 10 -28.19 8.07 -6.43
C LEU A 10 -27.34 7.39 -5.36
N VAL A 11 -27.93 6.69 -4.39
CA VAL A 11 -27.14 5.98 -3.37
C VAL A 11 -26.27 4.88 -4.00
N SER A 12 -26.78 4.10 -4.97
CA SER A 12 -26.00 3.03 -5.60
C SER A 12 -24.88 3.51 -6.54
N THR A 13 -25.01 4.69 -7.16
CA THR A 13 -23.95 5.28 -7.98
C THR A 13 -22.86 5.96 -7.15
N TYR A 14 -23.15 6.36 -5.91
CA TYR A 14 -22.17 6.94 -4.99
C TYR A 14 -21.41 5.89 -4.15
N THR A 15 -21.84 4.63 -4.15
CA THR A 15 -21.30 3.58 -3.25
C THR A 15 -20.04 2.87 -3.73
N GLU A 16 -19.55 3.11 -4.96
CA GLU A 16 -18.20 2.69 -5.35
C GLU A 16 -17.28 3.90 -5.37
N GLN A 17 -16.79 4.29 -4.19
CA GLN A 17 -15.75 5.31 -4.11
C GLN A 17 -14.45 4.76 -4.67
N ASN A 18 -13.78 5.54 -5.51
CA ASN A 18 -12.49 5.20 -6.09
C ASN A 18 -11.45 4.98 -4.98
N PRO A 19 -10.92 3.75 -4.79
CA PRO A 19 -9.93 3.44 -3.76
C PRO A 19 -8.72 4.37 -3.78
N HIS A 20 -8.35 4.85 -4.96
CA HIS A 20 -7.21 5.73 -5.18
C HIS A 20 -7.33 7.09 -4.47
N ARG A 21 -8.55 7.62 -4.28
CA ARG A 21 -8.71 8.90 -3.58
C ARG A 21 -8.44 8.76 -2.08
N LEU A 22 -8.90 7.66 -1.49
CA LEU A 22 -8.65 7.36 -0.08
C LEU A 22 -7.17 7.04 0.15
N GLU A 23 -6.55 6.29 -0.75
CA GLU A 23 -5.11 6.00 -0.73
C GLU A 23 -4.27 7.28 -0.82
N ALA A 24 -4.55 8.16 -1.80
CA ALA A 24 -3.82 9.41 -1.96
C ALA A 24 -3.97 10.34 -0.73
N PHE A 25 -5.13 10.34 -0.09
CA PHE A 25 -5.34 11.08 1.16
C PHE A 25 -4.52 10.49 2.31
N PHE A 26 -4.50 9.15 2.44
CA PHE A 26 -3.67 8.46 3.42
C PHE A 26 -2.17 8.78 3.23
N ASP A 27 -1.68 8.72 1.99
CA ASP A 27 -0.29 9.01 1.65
C ASP A 27 0.10 10.44 2.02
N ALA A 28 -0.75 11.41 1.70
CA ALA A 28 -0.52 12.80 2.03
C ALA A 28 -0.41 13.02 3.55
N VAL A 29 -1.30 12.42 4.33
CA VAL A 29 -1.26 12.55 5.80
C VAL A 29 -0.04 11.84 6.39
N PHE A 30 0.29 10.63 5.93
CA PHE A 30 1.49 9.93 6.41
C PHE A 30 2.78 10.69 6.08
N ALA A 31 2.89 11.27 4.88
CA ALA A 31 4.03 12.10 4.49
C ALA A 31 4.19 13.31 5.42
N ILE A 32 3.10 14.03 5.72
CA ILE A 32 3.11 15.18 6.64
C ILE A 32 3.51 14.74 8.06
N VAL A 33 2.92 13.66 8.58
CA VAL A 33 3.24 13.19 9.93
C VAL A 33 4.70 12.78 10.04
N MET A 34 5.23 12.06 9.05
CA MET A 34 6.63 11.64 9.04
C MET A 34 7.61 12.82 9.04
N THR A 35 7.29 13.92 8.35
CA THR A 35 8.15 15.11 8.35
C THR A 35 8.02 15.93 9.62
N ILE A 36 6.84 15.99 10.23
CA ILE A 36 6.63 16.69 11.52
C ILE A 36 7.42 16.04 12.66
N LEU A 37 7.69 14.73 12.60
CA LEU A 37 8.48 14.03 13.64
C LEU A 37 9.80 14.73 13.96
N VAL A 38 10.48 15.30 12.96
CA VAL A 38 11.79 15.95 13.16
C VAL A 38 11.69 17.20 14.03
N LEU A 39 10.52 17.85 14.05
CA LEU A 39 10.27 19.03 14.87
C LEU A 39 10.20 18.70 16.37
N GLY A 40 10.11 17.42 16.74
CA GLY A 40 10.19 16.96 18.12
C GLY A 40 11.62 16.88 18.67
N LEU A 41 12.65 17.14 17.86
CA LEU A 41 14.04 17.17 18.31
C LEU A 41 14.38 18.57 18.84
N ASN A 42 14.58 18.69 20.15
CA ASN A 42 14.85 19.93 20.84
C ASN A 42 16.25 19.92 21.48
N LEU A 43 16.94 21.06 21.40
CA LEU A 43 18.20 21.24 22.13
C LEU A 43 17.95 21.23 23.64
N PRO A 44 18.88 20.68 24.45
CA PRO A 44 18.84 20.82 25.90
C PRO A 44 18.85 22.29 26.34
N ASP A 45 18.15 22.60 27.43
CA ASP A 45 18.03 23.97 27.97
C ASP A 45 19.40 24.58 28.34
N ASN A 46 20.35 23.76 28.75
CA ASN A 46 21.73 24.11 29.09
C ASN A 46 22.68 24.04 27.88
N SER A 47 22.19 23.90 26.65
CA SER A 47 23.00 23.72 25.43
C SER A 47 24.09 24.77 25.23
N GLN A 48 23.89 26.00 25.72
CA GLN A 48 24.89 27.08 25.68
C GLN A 48 26.16 26.79 26.52
N PHE A 49 26.11 25.82 27.43
CA PHE A 49 27.20 25.43 28.32
C PHE A 49 27.81 24.07 27.97
N LEU A 50 27.22 23.35 27.01
CA LEU A 50 27.63 22.00 26.63
C LEU A 50 28.55 22.02 25.41
N LEU A 51 29.51 21.09 25.37
CA LEU A 51 30.25 20.79 24.15
C LEU A 51 29.35 20.09 23.13
N PRO A 52 29.64 20.18 21.81
CA PRO A 52 28.82 19.52 20.79
C PRO A 52 28.61 18.01 21.00
N GLY A 53 29.59 17.31 21.58
CA GLY A 53 29.46 15.89 21.91
C GLY A 53 28.47 15.61 23.04
N GLU A 54 28.44 16.46 24.07
CA GLU A 54 27.54 16.34 25.22
C GLU A 54 26.10 16.64 24.81
N ILE A 55 25.88 17.63 23.93
CA ILE A 55 24.57 17.90 23.33
C ILE A 55 24.02 16.66 22.61
N LEU A 56 24.86 15.99 21.81
CA LEU A 56 24.45 14.79 21.08
C LEU A 56 24.13 13.61 22.01
N GLU A 57 24.88 13.47 23.10
CA GLU A 57 24.63 12.43 24.12
C GLU A 57 23.30 12.67 24.83
N GLU A 58 23.02 13.91 25.25
CA GLU A 58 21.75 14.26 25.90
C GLU A 58 20.53 14.13 24.97
N MET A 59 20.70 14.41 23.67
CA MET A 59 19.62 14.26 22.68
C MET A 59 19.41 12.81 22.21
N LEU A 60 20.27 11.86 22.60
CA LEU A 60 20.21 10.48 22.11
C LEU A 60 18.82 9.82 22.32
N PRO A 61 18.14 9.97 23.47
CA PRO A 61 16.80 9.41 23.67
C PRO A 61 15.75 10.00 22.72
N GLN A 62 15.83 11.31 22.41
CA GLN A 62 14.95 11.96 21.44
C GLN A 62 15.21 11.42 20.02
N PHE A 63 16.48 11.29 19.62
CA PHE A 63 16.84 10.70 18.33
C PHE A 63 16.35 9.26 18.18
N ILE A 64 16.43 8.45 19.24
CA ILE A 64 15.93 7.07 19.24
C ILE A 64 14.41 7.06 19.01
N HIS A 65 13.64 7.85 19.76
CA HIS A 65 12.16 7.87 19.61
C HIS A 65 11.72 8.47 18.27
N PHE A 66 12.41 9.50 17.79
CA PHE A 66 12.26 10.02 16.43
C PHE A 66 12.46 8.91 15.38
N ALA A 67 13.59 8.21 15.43
CA ALA A 67 13.90 7.14 14.49
C ALA A 67 12.90 5.98 14.58
N LEU A 68 12.53 5.59 15.80
CA LEU A 68 11.50 4.60 16.06
C LEU A 68 10.19 4.97 15.36
N ALA A 69 9.66 6.16 15.62
CA ALA A 69 8.43 6.63 15.02
C ALA A 69 8.51 6.73 13.49
N PHE A 70 9.60 7.29 12.95
CA PHE A 70 9.77 7.52 11.52
C PHE A 70 9.80 6.21 10.74
N PHE A 71 10.67 5.27 11.12
CA PHE A 71 10.82 4.02 10.38
C PHE A 71 9.63 3.08 10.59
N ILE A 72 8.98 3.10 11.75
CA ILE A 72 7.74 2.35 11.96
C ILE A 72 6.63 2.90 11.06
N LEU A 73 6.43 4.22 10.99
CA LEU A 73 5.46 4.81 10.06
C LEU A 73 5.79 4.50 8.60
N ALA A 74 7.06 4.54 8.21
CA ALA A 74 7.48 4.17 6.86
C ALA A 74 7.13 2.71 6.55
N ALA A 75 7.31 1.80 7.51
CA ALA A 75 6.92 0.39 7.37
C ALA A 75 5.39 0.23 7.25
N PHE A 76 4.61 0.95 8.07
CA PHE A 76 3.14 0.98 7.98
C PHE A 76 2.66 1.53 6.63
N TRP A 77 3.24 2.64 6.18
CA TRP A 77 2.93 3.23 4.87
C TRP A 77 3.22 2.23 3.74
N SER A 78 4.40 1.60 3.76
CA SER A 78 4.79 0.60 2.78
C SER A 78 3.86 -0.63 2.79
N ALA A 79 3.43 -1.07 3.98
CA ALA A 79 2.45 -2.15 4.12
C ALA A 79 1.06 -1.72 3.62
N HIS A 80 0.64 -0.49 3.90
CA HIS A 80 -0.63 0.07 3.47
C HIS A 80 -0.71 0.11 1.95
N HIS A 81 0.31 0.68 1.30
CA HIS A 81 0.38 0.78 -0.15
C HIS A 81 0.28 -0.62 -0.82
N ARG A 82 1.04 -1.61 -0.34
CA ARG A 82 0.94 -3.00 -0.84
C ARG A 82 -0.45 -3.61 -0.65
N LEU A 83 -1.11 -3.30 0.45
CA LEU A 83 -2.44 -3.79 0.78
C LEU A 83 -3.52 -3.10 -0.07
N PHE A 84 -3.42 -1.79 -0.28
CA PHE A 84 -4.38 -0.99 -1.05
C PHE A 84 -4.37 -1.33 -2.55
N VAL A 85 -3.24 -1.80 -3.10
CA VAL A 85 -3.18 -2.38 -4.45
C VAL A 85 -4.15 -3.57 -4.62
N LEU A 86 -4.45 -4.30 -3.55
CA LEU A 86 -5.39 -5.44 -3.59
C LEU A 86 -6.86 -5.00 -3.46
N VAL A 87 -7.12 -3.77 -3.00
CA VAL A 87 -8.47 -3.26 -2.70
C VAL A 87 -9.18 -2.86 -3.99
N LYS A 88 -10.35 -3.44 -4.23
CA LYS A 88 -11.21 -3.16 -5.40
C LYS A 88 -12.32 -2.18 -5.10
N LYS A 89 -12.82 -2.17 -3.86
CA LYS A 89 -13.97 -1.36 -3.44
C LYS A 89 -13.71 -0.73 -2.09
N VAL A 90 -14.21 0.47 -1.90
CA VAL A 90 -14.17 1.17 -0.62
C VAL A 90 -15.61 1.41 -0.15
N ASP A 91 -15.89 0.99 1.08
CA ASP A 91 -17.15 1.25 1.76
C ASP A 91 -16.98 2.25 2.92
N ASN A 92 -18.10 2.67 3.50
CA ASN A 92 -18.10 3.65 4.59
C ASN A 92 -17.42 3.16 5.88
N ILE A 93 -17.34 1.84 6.11
CA ILE A 93 -16.69 1.29 7.30
C ILE A 93 -15.17 1.37 7.14
N LEU A 94 -14.65 0.98 5.97
CA LEU A 94 -13.23 1.11 5.65
C LEU A 94 -12.80 2.58 5.72
N ILE A 95 -13.59 3.51 5.19
CA ILE A 95 -13.33 4.95 5.30
C ILE A 95 -13.19 5.36 6.78
N ARG A 96 -14.13 4.98 7.64
CA ARG A 96 -14.07 5.28 9.08
C ARG A 96 -12.84 4.68 9.75
N LEU A 97 -12.51 3.42 9.46
CA LEU A 97 -11.30 2.77 10.00
C LEU A 97 -10.04 3.53 9.56
N THR A 98 -9.98 3.96 8.29
CA THR A 98 -8.87 4.78 7.79
C THR A 98 -8.77 6.12 8.52
N PHE A 99 -9.87 6.85 8.72
CA PHE A 99 -9.84 8.11 9.46
C PHE A 99 -9.41 7.95 10.92
N ILE A 100 -9.86 6.89 11.61
CA ILE A 100 -9.43 6.61 12.98
C ILE A 100 -7.93 6.27 13.00
N LEU A 101 -7.45 5.46 12.05
CA LEU A 101 -6.03 5.17 11.91
C LEU A 101 -5.21 6.46 11.69
N LEU A 102 -5.64 7.33 10.77
CA LEU A 102 -4.98 8.61 10.51
C LEU A 102 -4.98 9.52 11.75
N TYR A 103 -6.06 9.56 12.52
CA TYR A 103 -6.11 10.31 13.76
C TYR A 103 -5.05 9.81 14.76
N ILE A 104 -4.94 8.49 14.96
CA ILE A 104 -3.92 7.90 15.83
C ILE A 104 -2.51 8.19 15.30
N THR A 105 -2.30 8.11 13.99
CA THR A 105 -1.03 8.47 13.33
C THR A 105 -0.65 9.94 13.59
N CYS A 106 -1.61 10.87 13.52
CA CYS A 106 -1.35 12.29 13.78
C CYS A 106 -0.95 12.60 15.23
N LEU A 107 -1.26 11.72 16.18
CA LEU A 107 -0.81 11.86 17.58
C LEU A 107 0.63 11.40 17.79
N LEU A 108 1.18 10.61 16.86
CA LEU A 108 2.49 9.98 17.04
C LEU A 108 3.64 10.98 17.23
N PRO A 109 3.72 12.13 16.50
CA PRO A 109 4.77 13.10 16.74
C PRO A 109 4.78 13.66 18.16
N PHE A 110 3.60 13.94 18.70
CA PHE A 110 3.46 14.40 20.08
C PHE A 110 3.94 13.32 21.06
N THR A 111 3.44 12.08 20.94
CA THR A 111 3.82 11.03 21.89
C THR A 111 5.28 10.61 21.77
N SER A 112 5.85 10.68 20.56
CA SER A 112 7.27 10.37 20.30
C SER A 112 8.19 11.42 20.94
N SER A 113 7.90 12.71 20.73
CA SER A 113 8.65 13.81 21.37
C SER A 113 8.53 13.72 22.89
N LEU A 114 7.32 13.51 23.43
CA LEU A 114 7.11 13.37 24.86
C LEU A 114 7.92 12.23 25.49
N ALA A 115 7.96 11.06 24.83
CA ALA A 115 8.76 9.92 25.25
C ALA A 115 10.27 10.15 25.09
N GLY A 116 10.69 10.86 24.04
CA GLY A 116 12.09 11.26 23.85
C GLY A 116 12.60 12.17 24.96
N ASP A 117 11.81 13.19 25.32
CA ASP A 117 12.16 14.17 26.35
C ASP A 117 12.09 13.58 27.78
N ASN A 118 11.22 12.59 27.99
CA ASN A 118 10.90 12.04 29.30
C ASN A 118 11.02 10.51 29.34
N TYR A 119 12.07 9.96 28.72
CA TYR A 119 12.24 8.51 28.55
C TYR A 119 12.32 7.70 29.86
N THR A 120 12.56 8.36 30.99
CA THR A 120 12.58 7.78 32.33
C THR A 120 11.21 7.82 33.03
N GLN A 121 10.25 8.60 32.53
CA GLN A 121 8.93 8.78 33.14
C GLN A 121 7.92 7.78 32.56
N GLU A 122 7.24 7.06 33.45
CA GLU A 122 6.24 6.03 33.08
C GLU A 122 5.09 6.60 32.24
N SER A 123 4.58 7.77 32.60
CA SER A 123 3.43 8.39 31.92
C SER A 123 3.74 8.76 30.46
N ALA A 124 4.91 9.32 30.20
CA ALA A 124 5.37 9.67 28.86
C ALA A 124 5.53 8.44 27.97
N MET A 125 6.21 7.41 28.50
CA MET A 125 6.42 6.15 27.80
C MET A 125 5.10 5.41 27.54
N LEU A 126 4.18 5.39 28.52
CA LEU A 126 2.88 4.76 28.37
C LEU A 126 2.08 5.36 27.21
N LEU A 127 2.08 6.69 27.04
CA LEU A 127 1.38 7.35 25.94
C LEU A 127 1.94 6.95 24.57
N PHE A 128 3.27 6.86 24.45
CA PHE A 128 3.92 6.37 23.23
C PHE A 128 3.56 4.91 22.93
N HIS A 129 3.63 4.04 23.92
CA HIS A 129 3.31 2.62 23.74
C HIS A 129 1.84 2.38 23.42
N LEU A 130 0.93 3.14 24.03
CA LEU A 130 -0.50 3.09 23.70
C LEU A 130 -0.75 3.58 22.27
N ASN A 131 -0.08 4.65 21.84
CA ASN A 131 -0.22 5.15 20.48
C ASN A 131 0.25 4.10 19.45
N MET A 132 1.41 3.46 19.68
CA MET A 132 1.91 2.35 18.86
C MET A 132 0.98 1.13 18.89
N PHE A 133 0.42 0.79 20.05
CA PHE A 133 -0.53 -0.31 20.20
C PHE A 133 -1.79 -0.09 19.35
N PHE A 134 -2.41 1.09 19.47
CA PHE A 134 -3.62 1.42 18.71
C PHE A 134 -3.34 1.55 17.22
N LEU A 135 -2.18 2.11 16.82
CA LEU A 135 -1.75 2.18 15.43
C LEU A 135 -1.69 0.77 14.81
N GLY A 136 -1.00 -0.15 15.47
CA GLY A 136 -0.90 -1.54 15.03
C GLY A 136 -2.23 -2.29 15.03
N LEU A 137 -3.05 -2.10 16.07
CA LEU A 137 -4.36 -2.74 16.20
C LEU A 137 -5.33 -2.28 15.10
N LEU A 138 -5.35 -0.99 14.77
CA LEU A 138 -6.20 -0.44 13.71
C LEU A 138 -5.77 -0.93 12.34
N PHE A 139 -4.46 -1.02 12.10
CA PHE A 139 -3.92 -1.57 10.86
C PHE A 139 -4.30 -3.06 10.69
N LEU A 140 -4.15 -3.87 11.74
CA LEU A 140 -4.62 -5.26 11.77
C LEU A 140 -6.13 -5.34 11.52
N SER A 141 -6.91 -4.44 12.14
CA SER A 141 -8.36 -4.39 11.99
C SER A 141 -8.77 -4.09 10.55
N GLN A 142 -8.07 -3.17 9.86
CA GLN A 142 -8.27 -2.92 8.44
C GLN A 142 -8.00 -4.18 7.60
N TRP A 143 -6.90 -4.90 7.85
CA TRP A 143 -6.59 -6.13 7.13
C TRP A 143 -7.70 -7.18 7.28
N ILE A 144 -8.16 -7.43 8.51
CA ILE A 144 -9.24 -8.37 8.78
C ILE A 144 -10.54 -7.92 8.10
N TYR A 145 -10.87 -6.63 8.20
CA TYR A 145 -12.11 -6.07 7.68
C TYR A 145 -12.17 -6.15 6.15
N ILE A 146 -11.12 -5.74 5.45
CA ILE A 146 -11.05 -5.74 3.98
C ILE A 146 -11.29 -7.14 3.42
N ASN A 147 -10.69 -8.17 4.04
CA ASN A 147 -10.86 -9.55 3.60
C ASN A 147 -12.25 -10.11 3.99
N LYS A 148 -12.75 -9.81 5.19
CA LYS A 148 -14.07 -10.25 5.66
C LYS A 148 -15.21 -9.67 4.81
N ALA A 149 -15.13 -8.38 4.50
CA ALA A 149 -16.09 -7.66 3.67
C ALA A 149 -15.87 -7.89 2.16
N ARG A 150 -14.86 -8.68 1.77
CA ARG A 150 -14.51 -9.00 0.37
C ARG A 150 -14.27 -7.74 -0.48
N LEU A 151 -13.63 -6.75 0.12
CA LEU A 151 -13.27 -5.48 -0.53
C LEU A 151 -12.02 -5.61 -1.40
N SER A 152 -11.20 -6.65 -1.17
CA SER A 152 -10.00 -6.95 -1.96
C SER A 152 -10.21 -8.07 -2.99
N VAL A 153 -9.26 -8.23 -3.90
CA VAL A 153 -9.11 -9.48 -4.67
C VAL A 153 -9.01 -10.68 -3.72
N PRO A 154 -9.47 -11.88 -4.13
CA PRO A 154 -9.28 -13.09 -3.34
C PRO A 154 -7.79 -13.33 -3.07
N VAL A 155 -7.42 -13.38 -1.79
CA VAL A 155 -6.05 -13.59 -1.32
C VAL A 155 -5.87 -15.06 -0.96
N THR A 156 -4.69 -15.64 -1.26
CA THR A 156 -4.38 -17.01 -0.85
C THR A 156 -4.29 -17.12 0.68
N GLN A 157 -4.63 -18.28 1.24
CA GLN A 157 -4.60 -18.48 2.69
C GLN A 157 -3.21 -18.26 3.30
N THR A 158 -2.15 -18.61 2.56
CA THR A 158 -0.75 -18.40 2.95
C THR A 158 -0.44 -16.91 3.07
N LEU A 159 -0.79 -16.12 2.05
CA LEU A 159 -0.57 -14.67 2.06
C LEU A 159 -1.41 -13.98 3.15
N TYR A 160 -2.65 -14.45 3.37
CA TYR A 160 -3.49 -13.94 4.45
C TYR A 160 -2.87 -14.12 5.83
N ARG A 161 -2.41 -15.34 6.14
CA ARG A 161 -1.74 -15.63 7.40
C ARG A 161 -0.46 -14.84 7.56
N PHE A 162 0.34 -14.73 6.51
CA PHE A 162 1.59 -13.97 6.55
C PHE A 162 1.35 -12.50 6.92
N ILE A 163 0.45 -11.82 6.21
CA ILE A 163 0.12 -10.40 6.50
C ILE A 163 -0.51 -10.25 7.87
N PHE A 164 -1.39 -11.19 8.28
CA PHE A 164 -2.00 -11.19 9.59
C PHE A 164 -0.95 -11.26 10.72
N PHE A 165 -0.08 -12.28 10.69
CA PHE A 165 0.97 -12.44 11.72
C PHE A 165 1.94 -11.27 11.73
N LYS A 166 2.32 -10.77 10.55
CA LYS A 166 3.17 -9.57 10.44
C LYS A 166 2.49 -8.34 11.07
N SER A 167 1.19 -8.15 10.84
CA SER A 167 0.42 -7.03 11.41
C SER A 167 0.26 -7.12 12.93
N CYS A 168 0.40 -8.32 13.51
CA CYS A 168 0.38 -8.51 14.97
C CYS A 168 1.69 -8.09 15.66
N ILE A 169 2.79 -7.88 14.94
CA ILE A 169 4.10 -7.63 15.55
C ILE A 169 4.10 -6.33 16.38
N VAL A 170 3.77 -5.19 15.77
CA VAL A 170 3.76 -3.89 16.46
C VAL A 170 2.85 -3.87 17.69
N PRO A 171 1.57 -4.32 17.65
CA PRO A 171 0.73 -4.29 18.84
C PRO A 171 1.20 -5.26 19.93
N LEU A 172 1.76 -6.43 19.58
CA LEU A 172 2.32 -7.35 20.57
C LEU A 172 3.59 -6.79 21.22
N VAL A 173 4.50 -6.21 20.44
CA VAL A 173 5.70 -5.53 20.96
C VAL A 173 5.28 -4.37 21.87
N SER A 174 4.22 -3.63 21.52
CA SER A 174 3.70 -2.53 22.34
C SER A 174 3.11 -3.02 23.66
N LEU A 175 2.38 -4.13 23.66
CA LEU A 175 1.89 -4.74 24.91
C LEU A 175 3.04 -5.22 25.81
N ILE A 176 4.08 -5.80 25.22
CA ILE A 176 5.28 -6.21 25.96
C ILE A 176 5.99 -4.97 26.51
N ALA A 177 6.13 -3.91 25.72
CA ALA A 177 6.73 -2.65 26.16
C ALA A 177 5.94 -2.02 27.33
N ILE A 178 4.60 -2.10 27.29
CA ILE A 178 3.73 -1.72 28.42
C ILE A 178 3.99 -2.58 29.65
N GLY A 179 4.28 -3.86 29.50
CA GLY A 179 4.72 -4.69 30.63
C GLY A 179 6.09 -4.28 31.18
N VAL A 180 7.06 -4.03 30.29
CA VAL A 180 8.44 -3.67 30.65
C VAL A 180 8.52 -2.29 31.30
N LEU A 181 7.66 -1.34 30.94
CA LEU A 181 7.72 0.02 31.50
C LEU A 181 7.60 0.05 33.01
N PHE A 182 6.85 -0.88 33.63
CA PHE A 182 6.69 -0.95 35.09
C PHE A 182 7.96 -1.39 35.83
N PHE A 183 8.93 -1.96 35.12
CA PHE A 183 10.22 -2.35 35.67
C PHE A 183 11.30 -1.34 35.29
N SER A 184 11.27 -0.84 34.05
CA SER A 184 12.28 0.05 33.50
C SER A 184 11.72 0.86 32.34
N PRO A 185 11.25 2.10 32.59
CA PRO A 185 10.73 2.99 31.55
C PRO A 185 11.75 3.22 30.43
N SER A 186 13.01 3.49 30.79
CA SER A 186 14.09 3.82 29.83
C SER A 186 14.34 2.73 28.78
N TRP A 187 14.13 1.47 29.14
CA TRP A 187 14.40 0.33 28.27
C TRP A 187 13.14 -0.26 27.63
N SER A 188 11.95 0.25 27.99
CA SER A 188 10.67 -0.30 27.51
C SER A 188 10.52 -0.25 25.99
N SER A 189 11.10 0.75 25.31
CA SER A 189 11.06 0.89 23.84
C SER A 189 12.07 -0.01 23.09
N ALA A 190 12.98 -0.69 23.76
CA ALA A 190 14.05 -1.45 23.11
C ALA A 190 13.52 -2.56 22.17
N GLY A 191 12.35 -3.14 22.49
CA GLY A 191 11.70 -4.16 21.68
C GLY A 191 11.38 -3.70 20.24
N TYR A 192 11.10 -2.41 20.05
CA TYR A 192 10.78 -1.88 18.72
C TYR A 192 11.97 -1.87 17.76
N LEU A 193 13.21 -1.81 18.27
CA LEU A 193 14.41 -1.84 17.43
C LEU A 193 14.54 -3.15 16.63
N PHE A 194 14.06 -4.26 17.20
CA PHE A 194 14.07 -5.56 16.53
C PHE A 194 13.09 -5.62 15.34
N ILE A 195 12.10 -4.75 15.29
CA ILE A 195 11.17 -4.66 14.14
C ILE A 195 11.94 -4.26 12.88
N PHE A 196 12.94 -3.37 12.99
CA PHE A 196 13.77 -2.97 11.86
C PHE A 196 14.63 -4.12 11.33
N LEU A 197 15.23 -4.89 12.23
CA LEU A 197 15.99 -6.08 11.86
C LEU A 197 15.08 -7.08 11.17
N PHE A 198 13.87 -7.29 11.69
CA PHE A 198 12.91 -8.21 11.11
C PHE A 198 12.44 -7.77 9.72
N GLU A 199 12.13 -6.48 9.52
CA GLU A 199 11.76 -5.96 8.19
C GLU A 199 12.93 -6.03 7.20
N ALA A 200 14.16 -5.71 7.62
CA ALA A 200 15.34 -5.85 6.79
C ALA A 200 15.57 -7.31 6.38
N ILE A 201 15.40 -8.24 7.30
CA ILE A 201 15.45 -9.69 7.04
C ILE A 201 14.37 -10.08 6.03
N ILE A 202 13.11 -9.66 6.20
CA ILE A 202 12.04 -9.97 5.23
C ILE A 202 12.38 -9.45 3.83
N LEU A 203 12.98 -8.26 3.71
CA LEU A 203 13.40 -7.71 2.43
C LEU A 203 14.53 -8.53 1.79
N LEU A 204 15.44 -9.09 2.59
CA LEU A 204 16.49 -10.01 2.12
C LEU A 204 15.92 -11.36 1.69
N PHE A 205 14.90 -11.85 2.40
CA PHE A 205 14.20 -13.10 2.10
C PHE A 205 13.02 -12.91 1.13
N LYS A 206 13.01 -11.81 0.35
CA LYS A 206 11.94 -11.49 -0.61
C LYS A 206 11.54 -12.80 -1.32
N PRO A 207 10.31 -13.31 -1.09
CA PRO A 207 9.95 -14.60 -1.61
C PRO A 207 10.09 -14.55 -3.13
N THR A 208 10.90 -15.45 -3.62
CA THR A 208 11.16 -15.78 -5.02
C THR A 208 9.87 -16.15 -5.78
N ASP A 209 8.70 -16.10 -5.13
CA ASP A 209 7.39 -16.40 -5.71
C ASP A 209 6.80 -15.23 -6.51
N LEU A 210 7.51 -14.11 -6.58
CA LEU A 210 7.37 -13.12 -7.67
C LEU A 210 8.56 -13.15 -8.62
N GLN A 211 9.25 -14.29 -8.76
CA GLN A 211 9.83 -14.63 -10.04
C GLN A 211 8.66 -14.90 -10.98
N THR A 212 8.23 -13.83 -11.62
CA THR A 212 8.08 -13.94 -13.06
C THR A 212 9.29 -14.68 -13.62
N ASP A 213 9.06 -15.63 -14.51
CA ASP A 213 10.11 -16.21 -15.33
C ASP A 213 10.95 -15.10 -15.99
N ALA A 214 12.05 -15.44 -16.68
CA ALA A 214 12.89 -14.48 -17.39
C ALA A 214 12.11 -13.54 -18.37
N ASN A 215 10.79 -13.73 -18.54
CA ASN A 215 9.90 -12.96 -19.38
C ASN A 215 8.80 -12.15 -18.66
N GLY A 216 8.65 -12.18 -17.34
CA GLY A 216 7.71 -11.27 -16.67
C GLY A 216 6.27 -11.78 -16.45
N LEU A 217 5.98 -13.09 -16.57
CA LEU A 217 4.59 -13.61 -16.38
C LEU A 217 4.41 -14.54 -15.17
N PRO A 218 3.23 -14.52 -14.51
CA PRO A 218 2.85 -15.55 -13.54
C PRO A 218 2.69 -16.90 -14.24
N SER A 219 3.23 -17.96 -13.62
CA SER A 219 3.51 -19.29 -14.20
C SER A 219 2.31 -20.17 -14.61
N LYS A 220 1.15 -19.57 -14.87
CA LYS A 220 0.00 -20.25 -15.48
C LYS A 220 -1.06 -19.25 -15.93
N ILE A 221 -0.74 -18.40 -16.90
CA ILE A 221 -1.78 -17.84 -17.77
C ILE A 221 -1.87 -18.80 -18.96
N ASN A 222 -2.92 -19.62 -18.99
CA ASN A 222 -3.32 -20.27 -20.23
C ASN A 222 -3.45 -19.15 -21.27
N SER A 223 -2.59 -19.11 -22.28
CA SER A 223 -2.73 -18.19 -23.39
C SER A 223 -4.05 -18.51 -24.09
N ILE A 224 -5.13 -17.85 -23.69
CA ILE A 224 -6.41 -17.91 -24.38
C ILE A 224 -6.19 -17.10 -25.66
N SER A 225 -5.81 -17.78 -26.74
CA SER A 225 -5.81 -17.19 -28.07
C SER A 225 -7.27 -17.05 -28.51
N LEU A 226 -7.83 -15.86 -28.33
CA LEU A 226 -9.13 -15.53 -28.88
C LEU A 226 -8.96 -15.22 -30.37
N MET A 227 -9.43 -16.10 -31.25
CA MET A 227 -9.53 -15.79 -32.68
C MET A 227 -10.75 -14.88 -32.88
N ILE A 228 -10.51 -13.57 -32.94
CA ILE A 228 -11.53 -12.60 -33.33
C ILE A 228 -11.47 -12.45 -34.84
N GLY A 229 -12.52 -12.88 -35.54
CA GLY A 229 -12.70 -12.55 -36.96
C GLY A 229 -13.02 -11.06 -37.11
N ILE A 230 -12.28 -10.36 -37.96
CA ILE A 230 -12.57 -8.96 -38.28
C ILE A 230 -13.69 -8.94 -39.34
N HIS A 231 -14.72 -8.11 -39.12
CA HIS A 231 -15.79 -7.93 -40.10
C HIS A 231 -15.22 -7.35 -41.41
N PRO A 232 -15.68 -7.77 -42.60
CA PRO A 232 -15.12 -7.34 -43.89
C PRO A 232 -15.00 -5.82 -44.07
N ASP A 233 -15.97 -5.06 -43.57
CA ASP A 233 -15.94 -3.58 -43.64
C ASP A 233 -14.80 -2.97 -42.81
N ILE A 234 -14.55 -3.53 -41.62
CA ILE A 234 -13.45 -3.09 -40.75
C ILE A 234 -12.12 -3.51 -41.36
N ASP A 235 -12.08 -4.70 -41.99
CA ASP A 235 -10.90 -5.23 -42.67
C ASP A 235 -10.46 -4.33 -43.84
N ALA A 236 -11.44 -3.82 -44.60
CA ALA A 236 -11.23 -2.86 -45.69
C ALA A 236 -10.74 -1.49 -45.18
N VAL A 237 -11.34 -0.96 -44.11
CA VAL A 237 -10.89 0.30 -43.49
C VAL A 237 -9.46 0.16 -42.95
N LEU A 238 -9.14 -0.95 -42.29
CA LEU A 238 -7.80 -1.21 -41.79
C LEU A 238 -6.78 -1.33 -42.92
N HIS A 239 -7.17 -1.90 -44.07
CA HIS A 239 -6.32 -1.96 -45.25
C HIS A 239 -6.04 -0.58 -45.83
N GLN A 240 -7.08 0.26 -46.01
CA GLN A 240 -6.92 1.62 -46.53
C GLN A 240 -6.03 2.47 -45.62
N VAL A 241 -6.28 2.44 -44.31
CA VAL A 241 -5.50 3.22 -43.33
C VAL A 241 -4.06 2.69 -43.21
N SER A 242 -3.85 1.39 -43.38
CA SER A 242 -2.52 0.77 -43.41
C SER A 242 -1.71 1.26 -44.61
N GLU A 243 -2.33 1.38 -45.79
CA GLU A 243 -1.69 1.94 -46.99
C GLU A 243 -1.39 3.44 -46.84
N GLU A 244 -2.34 4.23 -46.34
CA GLU A 244 -2.15 5.68 -46.12
C GLU A 244 -1.03 6.00 -45.11
N MET A 245 -0.83 5.12 -44.12
CA MET A 245 0.18 5.31 -43.07
C MET A 245 1.53 4.62 -43.36
N GLU A 246 1.69 3.95 -44.51
CA GLU A 246 2.89 3.17 -44.87
C GLU A 246 3.36 2.18 -43.78
N ILE A 247 2.41 1.59 -43.05
CA ILE A 247 2.70 0.58 -42.00
C ILE A 247 1.91 -0.70 -42.26
N SER A 248 2.44 -1.86 -41.84
CA SER A 248 1.71 -3.13 -42.01
C SER A 248 0.43 -3.14 -41.17
N LYS A 249 -0.58 -3.87 -41.67
CA LYS A 249 -1.90 -3.98 -41.04
C LYS A 249 -1.83 -4.56 -39.63
N GLU A 250 -0.95 -5.54 -39.40
CA GLU A 250 -0.67 -6.11 -38.08
C GLU A 250 -0.22 -5.01 -37.10
N LYS A 251 0.74 -4.20 -37.55
CA LYS A 251 1.36 -3.14 -36.75
C LYS A 251 0.40 -1.99 -36.47
N LEU A 252 -0.52 -1.70 -37.40
CA LEU A 252 -1.61 -0.75 -37.20
C LEU A 252 -2.59 -1.24 -36.13
N VAL A 253 -3.04 -2.50 -36.22
CA VAL A 253 -3.95 -3.11 -35.24
C VAL A 253 -3.31 -3.18 -33.86
N GLU A 254 -2.03 -3.57 -33.79
CA GLU A 254 -1.25 -3.59 -32.57
C GLU A 254 -1.21 -2.20 -31.90
N LYS A 255 -0.90 -1.13 -32.67
CA LYS A 255 -0.91 0.25 -32.15
C LYS A 255 -2.29 0.67 -31.63
N ILE A 256 -3.37 0.32 -32.33
CA ILE A 256 -4.73 0.63 -31.90
C ILE A 256 -5.04 -0.08 -30.58
N LEU A 257 -4.72 -1.36 -30.47
CA LEU A 257 -4.95 -2.16 -29.26
C LEU A 257 -4.10 -1.67 -28.10
N LEU A 258 -2.83 -1.32 -28.32
CA LEU A 258 -1.94 -0.74 -27.31
C LEU A 258 -2.45 0.61 -26.83
N ARG A 259 -2.92 1.46 -27.74
CA ARG A 259 -3.51 2.76 -27.38
C ARG A 259 -4.78 2.56 -26.55
N TRP A 260 -5.72 1.75 -27.03
CA TRP A 260 -6.95 1.43 -26.30
C TRP A 260 -6.66 0.81 -24.92
N SER A 261 -5.69 -0.11 -24.86
CA SER A 261 -5.24 -0.76 -23.63
C SER A 261 -4.68 0.23 -22.62
N SER A 262 -3.81 1.14 -23.07
CA SER A 262 -3.23 2.17 -22.20
C SER A 262 -4.27 3.17 -21.70
N GLU A 263 -5.21 3.57 -22.56
CA GLU A 263 -6.34 4.45 -22.18
C GLU A 263 -7.28 3.77 -21.16
N ASN A 264 -7.46 2.45 -21.24
CA ASN A 264 -8.34 1.68 -20.34
C ASN A 264 -7.61 0.96 -19.19
N ARG A 265 -6.30 1.21 -19.01
CA ARG A 265 -5.43 0.58 -17.99
C ARG A 265 -5.53 -0.95 -17.95
N VAL A 266 -5.70 -1.57 -19.12
CA VAL A 266 -5.68 -3.04 -19.27
C VAL A 266 -4.23 -3.47 -19.43
N ASN A 267 -3.81 -4.58 -18.79
CA ASN A 267 -2.47 -5.11 -19.00
C ASN A 267 -2.49 -6.11 -20.17
N THR A 268 -1.91 -5.72 -21.30
CA THR A 268 -1.91 -6.51 -22.55
C THR A 268 -0.60 -7.30 -22.80
N GLY A 269 0.32 -7.36 -21.83
CA GLY A 269 1.62 -8.04 -22.04
C GLY A 269 2.56 -7.27 -22.97
N LYS A 270 3.66 -7.90 -23.42
CA LYS A 270 4.65 -7.27 -24.32
C LYS A 270 4.08 -7.10 -25.73
N GLU A 271 4.44 -5.99 -26.40
CA GLU A 271 3.98 -5.56 -27.73
C GLU A 271 3.88 -6.72 -28.75
N THR A 272 4.93 -7.53 -28.86
CA THR A 272 5.06 -8.61 -29.86
C THR A 272 4.12 -9.81 -29.70
N GLN A 273 3.29 -9.87 -28.65
CA GLN A 273 2.37 -11.00 -28.41
C GLN A 273 0.90 -10.68 -28.75
N LEU A 274 0.60 -9.45 -29.18
CA LEU A 274 -0.80 -8.99 -29.30
C LEU A 274 -1.51 -9.42 -30.58
N CYS A 275 -0.81 -9.65 -31.69
CA CYS A 275 -1.45 -9.96 -32.97
C CYS A 275 -0.64 -10.94 -33.82
N ASN A 276 -1.28 -12.05 -34.20
CA ASN A 276 -0.90 -12.88 -35.34
C ASN A 276 -2.09 -12.87 -36.32
N LEU A 277 -2.04 -12.01 -37.35
CA LEU A 277 -3.05 -12.04 -38.41
C LEU A 277 -2.81 -13.28 -39.27
N LYS A 278 -3.68 -14.29 -39.15
CA LYS A 278 -3.78 -15.36 -40.15
C LYS A 278 -4.90 -14.97 -41.10
N VAL A 279 -4.53 -14.60 -42.33
CA VAL A 279 -5.49 -14.49 -43.43
C VAL A 279 -5.97 -15.91 -43.70
N GLN A 280 -7.17 -16.27 -43.23
CA GLN A 280 -7.86 -17.43 -43.76
C GLN A 280 -8.32 -17.06 -45.17
N GLU A 281 -7.66 -17.63 -46.19
CA GLU A 281 -8.23 -17.65 -47.53
C GLU A 281 -9.57 -18.41 -47.47
N LEU A 282 -10.66 -17.65 -47.40
CA LEU A 282 -11.99 -18.15 -47.72
C LEU A 282 -12.07 -18.33 -49.24
N ASN A 283 -11.40 -19.37 -49.74
CA ASN A 283 -11.57 -19.85 -51.10
C ASN A 283 -12.00 -21.31 -51.07
N LYS A 284 -13.18 -21.55 -51.66
CA LYS A 284 -13.84 -22.82 -52.01
C LYS A 284 -14.76 -23.45 -50.94
N ILE A 285 -15.97 -22.90 -50.84
CA ILE A 285 -17.17 -23.75 -50.96
C ILE A 285 -18.05 -23.10 -52.03
N GLY A 286 -17.84 -23.54 -53.27
CA GLY A 286 -18.79 -23.50 -54.37
C GLY A 286 -18.99 -24.93 -54.84
#